data_AF-A0AAW2IF39-F1
#
_entry.id   AF-A0AAW2IF39-F1
#
_cell.length_a   1.000
_cell.length_b   1.000
_cell.length_c   1.000
_cell.angle_alpha   90.00
_cell.angle_beta   90.00
_cell.angle_gamma   90.00
#
_symmetry.space_group_name_H-M   'P 1'
#
loop_
_entity.id
_entity.type
_entity.pdbx_description
1 polymer ?
#
loop_
_entity_poly.entity_id
_entity_poly.type
_entity_poly.pdbx_seq_one_letter_code
_entity_poly.pdbx_strand_id
1 'polypeptide(L)'
;MAEKLEDLNLPVAVVTRIIKEALPEGCNVAKEAKLALSRAASVFVLYLTSHANKIALENGKKTITNKDVMEAIQDTEFGRFEEQLNEAAEQFRKMQNNKKEALNNKKKAKEYQTEDKASDEDVEVS
;
A
#
# COMPACT_ATOMS: atom_id res chain seq x y z
N MET A 1 15.26 11.12 -10.47
CA MET A 1 14.06 11.51 -9.67
C MET A 1 13.06 12.10 -10.62
N ALA A 2 11.75 12.07 -10.32
CA ALA A 2 10.76 12.79 -11.10
C ALA A 2 11.19 14.26 -11.21
N GLU A 3 11.34 14.76 -12.43
CA GLU A 3 11.77 16.14 -12.67
C GLU A 3 10.57 17.08 -12.83
N LYS A 4 9.41 16.53 -13.18
CA LYS A 4 8.18 17.27 -13.37
C LYS A 4 6.99 16.58 -12.70
N LEU A 5 5.96 17.36 -12.37
CA LEU A 5 4.73 16.83 -11.76
C LEU A 5 4.03 15.81 -12.66
N GLU A 6 4.20 15.93 -13.98
CA GLU A 6 3.62 15.00 -14.93
C GLU A 6 4.22 13.58 -14.83
N ASP A 7 5.47 13.46 -14.35
CA ASP A 7 6.15 12.18 -14.15
C ASP A 7 5.55 11.40 -12.96
N LEU A 8 4.80 12.08 -12.08
CA LEU A 8 4.12 11.50 -10.93
C LEU A 8 2.66 11.14 -11.23
N ASN A 9 2.18 11.40 -12.45
CA ASN A 9 0.78 11.18 -12.79
C ASN A 9 0.42 9.69 -12.73
N LEU A 10 -0.70 9.41 -12.06
CA LEU A 10 -1.29 8.09 -12.03
C LEU A 10 -1.86 7.71 -13.40
N PRO A 11 -1.94 6.40 -13.74
CA PRO A 11 -2.52 5.95 -15.00
C PRO A 11 -3.93 6.52 -15.20
N VAL A 12 -4.13 7.27 -16.29
CA VAL A 12 -5.39 8.00 -16.56
C VAL A 12 -6.60 7.06 -16.59
N ALA A 13 -6.43 5.83 -17.04
CA ALA A 13 -7.49 4.81 -17.05
C ALA A 13 -7.97 4.47 -15.63
N VAL A 14 -7.05 4.33 -14.67
CA VAL A 14 -7.37 4.01 -13.27
C VAL A 14 -8.08 5.20 -12.61
N VAL A 15 -7.54 6.41 -12.79
CA VAL A 15 -8.17 7.64 -12.29
C VAL A 15 -9.58 7.80 -12.87
N THR A 16 -9.75 7.59 -14.17
CA THR A 16 -11.07 7.68 -14.83
C THR A 16 -12.07 6.68 -14.28
N ARG A 17 -11.63 5.45 -13.98
CA ARG A 17 -12.49 4.42 -13.38
C ARG A 17 -12.95 4.85 -11.99
N ILE A 18 -12.04 5.28 -11.12
CA ILE A 18 -12.35 5.76 -9.76
C ILE A 18 -13.33 6.94 -9.80
N ILE A 19 -13.12 7.90 -10.71
CA ILE A 19 -14.03 9.05 -10.86
C ILE A 19 -15.44 8.58 -11.22
N LYS A 20 -15.58 7.62 -12.15
CA LYS A 20 -16.89 7.10 -12.54
C LYS A 20 -17.57 6.31 -11.41
N GLU A 21 -16.81 5.55 -10.62
CA GLU A 21 -17.32 4.83 -9.45
C GLU A 21 -17.87 5.79 -8.37
N ALA A 22 -17.38 7.03 -8.34
CA ALA A 22 -17.88 8.08 -7.44
C ALA A 22 -19.08 8.88 -7.99
N LEU A 23 -19.57 8.58 -9.21
CA LEU A 23 -20.64 9.31 -9.88
C LEU A 23 -21.82 8.38 -10.23
N PRO A 24 -23.03 8.92 -10.41
CA PRO A 24 -24.16 8.14 -10.92
C PRO A 24 -23.89 7.55 -12.31
N GLU A 25 -24.55 6.43 -12.61
CA GLU A 25 -24.46 5.79 -13.93
C GLU A 25 -24.87 6.74 -15.05
N GLY A 26 -24.20 6.63 -16.21
CA GLY A 26 -24.46 7.47 -17.37
C GLY A 26 -23.86 8.88 -17.31
N CYS A 27 -23.24 9.27 -16.19
CA CYS A 27 -22.61 10.60 -16.08
C CYS A 27 -21.33 10.70 -16.92
N ASN A 28 -21.24 11.76 -17.73
CA ASN A 28 -20.08 12.04 -18.56
C ASN A 28 -19.13 13.01 -17.86
N VAL A 29 -17.83 12.75 -17.97
CA VAL A 29 -16.77 13.58 -17.38
C VAL A 29 -15.86 14.09 -18.49
N ALA A 30 -15.71 15.42 -18.55
CA ALA A 30 -14.85 16.10 -19.52
C ALA A 30 -13.38 15.64 -19.43
N LYS A 31 -12.65 15.72 -20.54
CA LYS A 31 -11.24 15.31 -20.60
C LYS A 31 -10.38 16.15 -19.66
N GLU A 32 -10.65 17.45 -19.62
CA GLU A 32 -9.94 18.45 -18.82
C GLU A 32 -10.15 18.17 -17.32
N ALA A 33 -11.36 17.78 -16.92
CA ALA A 33 -11.66 17.40 -15.54
C ALA A 33 -10.89 16.13 -15.10
N LYS A 34 -10.82 15.11 -15.96
CA LYS A 34 -10.02 13.90 -15.69
C LYS A 34 -8.53 14.23 -15.52
N LEU A 35 -8.00 15.11 -16.36
CA LEU A 35 -6.61 15.56 -16.28
C LEU A 35 -6.35 16.42 -15.03
N ALA A 36 -7.30 17.27 -14.65
CA ALA A 36 -7.23 18.05 -13.41
C ALA A 36 -7.21 17.13 -12.19
N LEU A 37 -8.09 16.14 -12.13
CA LEU A 37 -8.16 15.16 -11.03
C LEU A 37 -6.92 14.27 -10.96
N SER A 38 -6.35 13.86 -12.11
CA SER A 38 -5.09 13.12 -12.14
C SER A 38 -3.93 13.93 -11.52
N ARG A 39 -3.81 15.21 -11.90
CA ARG A 39 -2.81 16.12 -11.31
C ARG A 39 -3.07 16.37 -9.82
N ALA A 40 -4.34 16.56 -9.44
CA ALA A 40 -4.73 16.77 -8.05
C ALA A 40 -4.38 15.55 -7.18
N ALA A 41 -4.53 14.32 -7.71
CA ALA A 41 -4.13 13.11 -7.00
C ALA A 41 -2.61 13.07 -6.73
N SER A 42 -1.79 13.44 -7.71
CA SER A 42 -0.33 13.54 -7.52
C SER A 42 0.02 14.58 -6.44
N VAL A 43 -0.62 15.75 -6.49
CA VAL A 43 -0.42 16.80 -5.48
C VAL A 43 -0.89 16.36 -4.10
N PHE A 44 -2.00 15.62 -4.02
CA PHE A 44 -2.53 15.09 -2.76
C PHE A 44 -1.53 14.14 -2.08
N VAL A 45 -0.90 13.23 -2.84
CA VAL A 45 0.11 12.32 -2.29
C VAL A 45 1.32 13.11 -1.75
N LEU A 46 1.79 14.12 -2.49
CA LEU A 46 2.89 14.97 -2.06
C LEU A 46 2.53 15.79 -0.81
N TYR A 47 1.34 16.36 -0.80
CA TYR A 47 0.81 17.14 0.31
C TYR A 47 0.74 16.31 1.58
N LEU A 48 0.12 15.14 1.53
CA LEU A 48 -0.01 14.26 2.70
C LEU A 48 1.35 13.73 3.18
N THR A 49 2.22 13.36 2.23
CA THR A 49 3.59 12.91 2.54
C THR A 49 4.40 14.02 3.23
N SER A 50 4.25 15.27 2.79
CA SER A 50 4.92 16.42 3.42
C SER A 50 4.46 16.63 4.87
N HIS A 51 3.15 16.50 5.14
CA HIS A 51 2.60 16.62 6.49
C HIS A 51 3.05 15.45 7.39
N ALA A 52 2.95 14.21 6.91
CA ALA A 52 3.42 13.04 7.64
C ALA A 52 4.94 13.11 7.93
N ASN A 53 5.73 13.64 6.99
CA ASN A 53 7.15 13.86 7.19
C ASN A 53 7.43 14.91 8.28
N LYS A 54 6.65 16.01 8.31
CA LYS A 54 6.75 17.03 9.35
C LYS A 54 6.48 16.44 10.73
N ILE A 55 5.39 15.67 10.87
CA ILE A 55 5.03 14.97 12.12
C ILE A 55 6.13 13.99 12.55
N ALA A 56 6.66 13.21 11.61
CA ALA A 56 7.76 12.29 11.91
C ALA A 56 9.00 13.04 12.42
N LEU A 57 9.37 14.14 11.76
CA LEU A 57 10.53 14.97 12.12
C LEU A 57 10.36 15.66 13.47
N GLU A 58 9.17 16.19 13.76
CA GLU A 58 8.82 16.81 15.05
C GLU A 58 8.91 15.78 16.20
N ASN A 59 8.60 14.52 15.91
CA ASN A 59 8.78 13.40 16.84
C ASN A 59 10.22 12.83 16.87
N GLY A 60 11.19 13.50 16.23
CA GLY A 60 12.60 13.07 16.20
C GLY A 60 12.87 11.82 15.35
N LYS A 61 11.94 11.40 14.50
CA LYS A 61 12.06 10.23 13.63
C LYS A 61 12.61 10.63 12.26
N LYS A 62 13.43 9.77 11.67
CA LYS A 62 13.92 9.90 10.28
C LYS A 62 13.11 9.09 9.27
N THR A 63 12.12 8.34 9.75
CA THR A 63 11.31 7.43 8.96
C THR A 63 9.84 7.73 9.23
N ILE A 64 9.07 7.93 8.16
CA ILE A 64 7.63 8.08 8.24
C ILE A 64 7.01 6.73 8.60
N THR A 65 6.19 6.71 9.63
CA THR A 65 5.46 5.53 10.10
C THR A 65 3.97 5.65 9.76
N ASN A 66 3.24 4.52 9.85
CA ASN A 66 1.80 4.51 9.66
C ASN A 66 1.06 5.47 10.62
N LYS A 67 1.56 5.62 11.85
CA LYS A 67 0.98 6.56 12.83
C LYS A 67 1.10 8.01 12.34
N ASP A 68 2.27 8.39 11.80
CA ASP A 68 2.49 9.76 11.34
C ASP A 68 1.58 10.10 10.13
N VAL A 69 1.26 9.12 9.28
CA VAL A 69 0.29 9.29 8.18
C VAL A 69 -1.15 9.42 8.69
N MET A 70 -1.55 8.63 9.69
CA MET A 70 -2.90 8.74 10.27
C MET A 70 -3.12 10.09 10.96
N GLU A 71 -2.11 10.56 11.71
CA GLU A 71 -2.12 11.88 12.34
C GLU A 71 -2.19 12.99 11.28
N ALA A 72 -1.41 12.88 10.19
CA ALA A 72 -1.50 13.81 9.07
C ALA A 72 -2.91 13.86 8.45
N ILE A 73 -3.60 12.72 8.32
CA ILE A 73 -4.98 12.67 7.79
C ILE A 73 -5.96 13.42 8.71
N GLN A 74 -5.80 13.29 10.04
CA GLN A 74 -6.63 14.01 11.01
C GLN A 74 -6.37 15.53 10.95
N ASP A 75 -5.10 15.93 10.90
CA ASP A 75 -4.70 17.35 10.88
C ASP A 75 -5.07 18.08 9.58
N THR A 76 -5.16 17.34 8.46
CA THR A 76 -5.42 17.91 7.13
C THR A 76 -6.89 17.89 6.72
N GLU A 77 -7.80 17.81 7.69
CA GLU A 77 -9.27 17.79 7.49
C GLU A 77 -9.78 16.60 6.66
N PHE A 78 -8.95 15.57 6.47
CA PHE A 78 -9.32 14.33 5.80
C PHE A 78 -9.77 13.23 6.78
N GLY A 79 -10.08 13.58 8.02
CA GLY A 79 -10.48 12.63 9.09
C GLY A 79 -11.62 11.69 8.71
N ARG A 80 -12.49 12.05 7.76
CA ARG A 80 -13.51 11.14 7.20
C ARG A 80 -12.95 9.86 6.56
N PHE A 81 -11.66 9.84 6.21
CA PHE A 81 -11.00 8.67 5.63
C PHE A 81 -10.36 7.77 6.70
N GLU A 82 -10.32 8.19 7.97
CA GLU A 82 -9.62 7.49 9.04
C GLU A 82 -10.10 6.04 9.22
N GLU A 83 -11.42 5.84 9.28
CA GLU A 83 -12.00 4.51 9.46
C GLU A 83 -11.59 3.55 8.34
N GLN A 84 -11.78 3.97 7.09
CA GLN A 84 -11.44 3.17 5.90
C GLN A 84 -9.92 2.89 5.82
N LEU A 85 -9.08 3.86 6.19
CA LEU A 85 -7.64 3.68 6.21
C LEU A 85 -7.20 2.72 7.30
N ASN A 86 -7.81 2.76 8.48
CA ASN A 86 -7.52 1.84 9.58
C ASN A 86 -7.88 0.40 9.20
N GLU A 87 -9.04 0.20 8.59
CA GLU A 87 -9.45 -1.12 8.08
C GLU A 87 -8.46 -1.64 7.03
N ALA A 88 -8.10 -0.82 6.05
CA ALA A 88 -7.13 -1.19 5.02
C ALA A 88 -5.74 -1.52 5.63
N ALA A 89 -5.31 -0.77 6.64
CA ALA A 89 -4.05 -1.03 7.34
C ALA A 89 -4.09 -2.37 8.10
N GLU A 90 -5.21 -2.70 8.74
CA GLU A 90 -5.39 -3.99 9.42
C GLU A 90 -5.40 -5.15 8.43
N GLN A 91 -6.15 -5.04 7.34
CA GLN A 91 -6.19 -6.03 6.26
C GLN A 91 -4.78 -6.26 5.68
N PHE A 92 -4.00 -5.20 5.47
CA PHE A 92 -2.62 -5.31 5.01
C PHE A 92 -1.73 -6.06 6.01
N ARG A 93 -1.85 -5.78 7.32
CA ARG A 93 -1.10 -6.50 8.37
C ARG A 93 -1.44 -7.99 8.39
N LYS A 94 -2.74 -8.34 8.31
CA LYS A 94 -3.20 -9.75 8.22
C LYS A 94 -2.59 -10.45 7.00
N MET A 95 -2.64 -9.81 5.83
CA MET A 95 -2.06 -10.35 4.61
C MET A 95 -0.55 -10.58 4.71
N GLN A 96 0.20 -9.66 5.33
CA GLN A 96 1.64 -9.82 5.56
C GLN A 96 1.96 -10.99 6.48
N ASN A 97 1.17 -11.18 7.55
CA ASN A 97 1.34 -12.30 8.48
C ASN A 97 1.06 -13.63 7.79
N ASN A 98 -0.06 -13.74 7.07
CA ASN A 98 -0.41 -14.95 6.32
C ASN A 98 0.66 -15.34 5.29
N LYS A 99 1.26 -14.34 4.61
CA LYS A 99 2.36 -14.57 3.67
C LYS A 99 3.60 -15.12 4.37
N LYS A 100 3.95 -14.60 5.55
CA LYS A 100 5.07 -15.10 6.36
C LYS A 100 4.82 -16.52 6.84
N GLU A 101 3.61 -16.80 7.32
CA GLU A 101 3.21 -18.14 7.77
C GLU A 101 3.27 -19.14 6.62
N ALA A 102 2.75 -18.80 5.44
CA ALA A 102 2.82 -19.66 4.26
C ALA A 102 4.27 -19.95 3.82
N LEU A 103 5.17 -18.97 3.93
CA LEU A 103 6.59 -19.15 3.66
C LEU A 103 7.25 -20.06 4.70
N ASN A 104 6.94 -19.90 5.98
CA ASN A 104 7.45 -20.77 7.05
C ASN A 104 6.94 -22.21 6.90
N ASN A 105 5.66 -22.39 6.54
CA ASN A 105 5.10 -23.72 6.33
C ASN A 105 5.74 -24.42 5.11
N LYS A 106 6.03 -23.67 4.04
CA LYS A 106 6.79 -24.21 2.89
C LYS A 106 8.23 -24.57 3.23
N LYS A 107 8.89 -23.83 4.12
CA LYS A 107 10.25 -24.16 4.59
C LYS A 107 10.25 -25.42 5.44
N LYS A 108 9.35 -25.51 6.42
CA LYS A 108 9.18 -26.71 7.25
C LYS A 108 8.85 -27.94 6.40
N ALA A 109 7.93 -27.83 5.45
CA ALA A 109 7.59 -28.95 4.56
C ALA A 109 8.76 -29.41 3.68
N LYS A 110 9.69 -28.51 3.32
CA LYS A 110 10.92 -28.86 2.61
C LYS A 110 11.94 -29.53 3.51
N GLU A 111 12.11 -29.06 4.75
CA GLU A 111 13.01 -29.68 5.74
C GLU A 111 12.57 -31.12 6.04
N TYR A 112 11.27 -31.35 6.31
CA TYR A 112 10.71 -32.70 6.49
C TYR A 112 10.97 -33.63 5.28
N GLN A 113 10.81 -33.14 4.05
CA GLN A 113 11.10 -33.94 2.85
C GLN A 113 12.59 -34.19 2.59
N THR A 114 13.48 -33.39 3.20
CA THR A 114 14.94 -33.55 3.03
C THR A 114 15.47 -34.52 4.08
N GLU A 115 14.91 -34.51 5.29
CA GLU A 115 15.24 -35.47 6.36
C GLU A 115 14.74 -36.89 6.03
N ASP A 116 13.52 -37.05 5.53
CA ASP A 116 12.99 -38.38 5.14
C ASP A 116 13.80 -39.03 4.01
N LYS A 117 14.32 -38.24 3.07
CA LYS A 117 15.16 -38.76 1.96
C LYS A 117 16.58 -39.13 2.40
N ALA A 118 17.14 -38.41 3.38
CA ALA A 118 18.46 -38.74 3.93
C ALA A 118 18.40 -40.02 4.76
N SER A 119 17.29 -40.27 5.49
CA SER A 119 17.12 -41.49 6.26
C SER A 119 16.88 -42.75 5.41
N ASP A 120 16.26 -42.63 4.22
CA ASP A 120 16.07 -43.77 3.30
C ASP A 120 17.39 -44.17 2.59
N GLU A 121 18.24 -43.21 2.24
CA GLU A 121 19.54 -43.48 1.59
C GLU A 121 20.55 -44.18 2.53
N ASP A 122 20.50 -43.92 3.84
CA ASP A 122 21.39 -44.57 4.82
C ASP A 122 20.98 -46.04 5.13
N VAL A 123 19.74 -46.44 4.84
CA VAL A 123 19.23 -47.80 5.08
C VAL A 123 19.50 -48.74 3.90
N GLU A 124 19.61 -48.23 2.66
CA GLU A 124 19.87 -49.06 1.46
C GLU A 124 21.35 -49.46 1.26
N VAL A 125 22.30 -48.88 2.01
CA VAL A 125 23.75 -49.12 1.83
C VAL A 125 24.37 -50.01 2.94
N SER A 126 23.58 -50.53 3.88
CA SER A 126 24.04 -51.42 4.98
C SER A 126 23.77 -52.90 4.76
#